data_AF-A0A6F8UUE7-F1
#
_entry.id   AF-A0A6F8UUE7-F1
#
_cell.length_a   1.000
_cell.length_b   1.000
_cell.length_c   1.000
_cell.angle_alpha   90.00
_cell.angle_beta   90.00
_cell.angle_gamma   90.00
#
_symmetry.space_group_name_H-M   'P 1'
#
loop_
_entity.id
_entity.type
_entity.pdbx_description
1 polymer ?
#
loop_
_entity_poly.entity_id
_entity_poly.type
_entity_poly.pdbx_seq_one_letter_code
_entity_poly.pdbx_strand_id
1 'polypeptide(L)'
;MATPPFFFGRGAAPASRIVDESGFVTYKLHVFEVRQTTAFSCWLSGLRDVRAQLRIAARIRRLEEGNAGDVKSVGQGVSEMRIDYGPGYRLYFVRQGRTLVILLCGGDKRTQPADIAKARQMAKEL
;
A
#
# COMPACT_ATOMS: atom_id res chain seq x y z
N MET A 1 8.69 76.74 15.17
CA MET A 1 10.06 76.21 15.00
C MET A 1 10.37 75.39 16.24
N ALA A 2 10.62 74.08 16.24
CA ALA A 2 10.73 73.07 15.19
C ALA A 2 10.36 71.71 15.84
N THR A 3 9.67 70.84 15.11
CA THR A 3 9.46 69.43 15.47
C THR A 3 10.76 68.64 15.32
N PRO A 4 11.16 67.79 16.28
CA PRO A 4 12.13 66.73 16.06
C PRO A 4 11.44 65.37 15.81
N PRO A 5 12.18 64.40 15.23
CA PRO A 5 11.64 63.54 14.19
C PRO A 5 11.22 62.14 14.65
N PHE A 6 10.37 61.55 13.82
CA PHE A 6 10.06 60.11 13.76
C PHE A 6 11.33 59.27 13.82
N PHE A 7 11.47 58.46 14.87
CA PHE A 7 12.40 57.34 14.89
C PHE A 7 11.65 56.04 14.59
N PHE A 8 11.99 55.48 13.44
CA PHE A 8 11.60 54.17 12.97
C PHE A 8 12.64 53.14 13.46
N GLY A 9 12.18 52.01 14.00
CA GLY A 9 12.96 50.78 14.06
C GLY A 9 13.28 50.25 15.46
N ARG A 10 12.67 49.12 15.83
CA ARG A 10 13.27 47.79 15.65
C ARG A 10 12.23 46.72 15.96
N GLY A 11 12.01 45.79 15.03
CA GLY A 11 11.07 44.70 15.17
C GLY A 11 11.40 43.81 16.37
N ALA A 12 10.37 43.45 17.14
CA ALA A 12 10.44 42.38 18.11
C ALA A 12 10.68 41.06 17.38
N ALA A 13 11.74 40.35 17.75
CA ALA A 13 12.00 39.00 17.29
C ALA A 13 10.82 38.08 17.67
N PRO A 14 10.33 37.21 16.78
CA PRO A 14 9.32 36.23 17.18
C PRO A 14 9.95 35.24 18.16
N ALA A 15 9.26 35.07 19.30
CA ALA A 15 9.58 34.05 20.29
C ALA A 15 9.83 32.71 19.58
N SER A 16 11.03 32.18 19.75
CA SER A 16 11.43 30.85 19.34
C SER A 16 10.42 29.85 19.91
N ARG A 17 9.48 29.38 19.08
CA ARG A 17 8.82 28.11 19.32
C ARG A 17 9.90 27.05 19.18
N ILE A 18 10.44 26.67 20.32
CA ILE A 18 11.18 25.45 20.51
C ILE A 18 10.28 24.35 19.94
N VAL A 19 10.67 23.80 18.80
CA VAL A 19 10.13 22.52 18.36
C VAL A 19 10.81 21.53 19.29
N ASP A 20 10.13 21.16 20.37
CA ASP A 20 10.61 20.13 21.29
C ASP A 20 10.93 18.87 20.48
N GLU A 21 12.09 18.30 20.80
CA GLU A 21 12.70 17.03 20.37
C GLU A 21 12.16 16.35 19.10
N SER A 22 13.09 16.00 18.21
CA SER A 22 12.89 15.23 16.99
C SER A 22 12.40 13.80 17.27
N GLY A 23 11.22 13.65 17.86
CA GLY A 23 10.47 12.40 17.88
C GLY A 23 9.90 12.16 16.49
N PHE A 24 10.28 11.05 15.87
CA PHE A 24 9.61 10.59 14.65
C PHE A 24 8.16 10.27 14.99
N VAL A 25 7.23 11.19 14.70
CA VAL A 25 5.80 10.90 14.78
C VAL A 25 5.47 9.91 13.66
N THR A 26 5.41 8.62 13.98
CA THR A 26 4.99 7.58 13.04
C THR A 26 3.47 7.49 13.05
N TYR A 27 2.78 8.35 12.30
CA TYR A 27 1.38 8.11 11.97
C TYR A 27 1.31 6.97 10.94
N LYS A 28 1.31 5.72 11.43
CA LYS A 28 1.06 4.55 10.59
C LYS A 28 -0.45 4.41 10.36
N LEU A 29 -1.03 5.34 9.60
CA LEU A 29 -2.44 5.26 9.19
C LEU A 29 -2.55 4.29 8.01
N HIS A 30 -2.66 2.99 8.30
CA HIS A 30 -3.09 2.03 7.29
C HIS A 30 -4.59 2.24 7.04
N VAL A 31 -4.96 2.54 5.80
CA VAL A 31 -6.36 2.73 5.38
C VAL A 31 -7.08 1.37 5.38
N PHE A 32 -6.34 0.30 5.10
CA PHE A 32 -6.83 -1.06 5.06
C PHE A 32 -5.97 -2.00 5.92
N GLU A 33 -6.63 -2.92 6.64
CA GLU A 33 -6.00 -4.08 7.25
C GLU A 33 -5.78 -5.13 6.17
N VAL A 34 -4.55 -5.63 6.00
CA VAL A 34 -4.26 -6.74 5.07
C VAL A 34 -4.16 -8.06 5.83
N ARG A 35 -4.90 -9.05 5.35
CA ARG A 35 -4.79 -10.45 5.74
C ARG A 35 -4.30 -11.26 4.55
N GLN A 36 -3.56 -12.32 4.83
CA GLN A 36 -3.00 -13.21 3.81
C GLN A 36 -3.48 -14.63 4.08
N THR A 37 -3.86 -15.35 3.03
CA THR A 37 -4.11 -16.78 3.15
C THR A 37 -2.79 -17.55 3.27
N THR A 38 -2.85 -18.73 3.87
CA THR A 38 -1.70 -19.65 3.89
C THR A 38 -1.20 -19.98 2.49
N ALA A 39 -2.11 -20.11 1.52
CA ALA A 39 -1.74 -20.38 0.12
C ALA A 39 -0.86 -19.27 -0.47
N PHE A 40 -1.19 -18.01 -0.22
CA PHE A 40 -0.37 -16.88 -0.64
C PHE A 40 0.99 -16.86 0.08
N SER A 41 0.98 -16.99 1.41
CA SER A 41 2.22 -16.92 2.20
C SER A 41 3.21 -18.03 1.83
N CYS A 42 2.72 -19.27 1.65
CA CYS A 42 3.54 -20.40 1.18
C CYS A 42 4.10 -20.15 -0.23
N TRP A 43 3.26 -19.66 -1.15
CA TRP A 43 3.70 -19.33 -2.50
C TRP A 43 4.80 -18.26 -2.50
N LEU A 44 4.62 -17.19 -1.71
CA LEU A 44 5.58 -16.10 -1.63
C LEU A 44 6.92 -16.58 -1.06
N SER A 45 6.89 -17.40 0.00
CA SER A 45 8.11 -17.98 0.59
C SER A 45 8.83 -18.96 -0.34
N GLY A 46 8.09 -19.63 -1.23
CA GLY A 46 8.65 -20.56 -2.22
C GLY A 46 9.26 -19.88 -3.44
N LEU A 47 9.06 -18.57 -3.60
CA LEU A 47 9.51 -17.82 -4.77
C LEU A 47 11.02 -17.61 -4.71
N ARG A 48 11.78 -18.22 -5.62
CA ARG A 48 13.26 -18.08 -5.64
C ARG A 48 13.75 -16.66 -5.92
N ASP A 49 12.95 -15.85 -6.59
CA ASP A 49 13.28 -14.46 -6.92
C ASP A 49 12.97 -13.53 -5.72
N VAL A 50 14.02 -13.22 -4.95
CA VAL A 50 13.92 -12.31 -3.79
C VAL A 50 13.49 -10.90 -4.20
N ARG A 51 13.86 -10.43 -5.39
CA ARG A 51 13.45 -9.09 -5.86
C ARG A 51 11.96 -9.07 -6.20
N ALA A 52 11.42 -10.18 -6.73
CA ALA A 52 9.98 -10.33 -6.90
C ALA A 52 9.27 -10.26 -5.55
N GLN A 53 9.74 -10.98 -4.54
CA GLN A 53 9.15 -10.95 -3.19
C GLN A 53 9.09 -9.52 -2.62
N LEU A 54 10.22 -8.78 -2.67
CA LEU A 54 10.29 -7.41 -2.18
C LEU A 54 9.33 -6.47 -2.92
N ARG A 55 9.23 -6.61 -4.24
CA ARG A 55 8.30 -5.79 -5.05
C ARG A 55 6.84 -6.11 -4.75
N ILE A 56 6.51 -7.39 -4.56
CA ILE A 56 5.16 -7.82 -4.17
C ILE A 56 4.80 -7.25 -2.80
N ALA A 57 5.69 -7.38 -1.81
CA ALA A 57 5.50 -6.81 -0.48
C ALA A 57 5.33 -5.28 -0.50
N ALA A 58 6.17 -4.57 -1.26
CA ALA A 58 6.04 -3.12 -1.44
C ALA A 58 4.70 -2.74 -2.10
N ARG A 59 4.20 -3.56 -3.02
CA ARG A 59 2.90 -3.32 -3.66
C ARG A 59 1.73 -3.53 -2.71
N ILE A 60 1.80 -4.56 -1.87
CA ILE A 60 0.80 -4.82 -0.81
C ILE A 60 0.77 -3.65 0.17
N ARG A 61 1.94 -3.14 0.60
CA ARG A 61 2.01 -1.98 1.48
C ARG A 61 1.34 -0.74 0.88
N ARG A 62 1.56 -0.47 -0.41
CA ARG A 62 0.84 0.61 -1.11
C ARG A 62 -0.66 0.38 -1.12
N LEU A 63 -1.09 -0.88 -1.29
CA LEU A 63 -2.50 -1.24 -1.26
C LEU A 63 -3.11 -1.00 0.14
N GLU A 64 -2.38 -1.31 1.23
CA GLU A 64 -2.78 -0.99 2.62
C GLU A 64 -2.99 0.52 2.84
N GLU A 65 -2.16 1.33 2.18
CA GLU A 65 -2.22 2.79 2.20
C GLU A 65 -3.32 3.36 1.26
N GLY A 66 -4.07 2.48 0.57
CA GLY A 66 -5.15 2.84 -0.36
C GLY A 66 -4.70 3.11 -1.80
N ASN A 67 -3.42 2.91 -2.11
CA ASN A 67 -2.84 3.12 -3.44
C ASN A 67 -2.85 1.83 -4.28
N ALA A 68 -4.04 1.46 -4.74
CA ALA A 68 -4.28 0.21 -5.47
C ALA A 68 -3.55 0.15 -6.83
N GLY A 69 -3.41 1.26 -7.56
CA GLY A 69 -2.82 1.30 -8.91
C GLY A 69 -3.58 0.47 -9.94
N ASP A 70 -2.89 -0.34 -10.78
CA ASP A 70 -3.55 -1.18 -11.81
C ASP A 70 -4.27 -2.39 -11.19
N VAL A 71 -5.57 -2.19 -10.91
CA VAL A 71 -6.49 -3.19 -10.37
C VAL A 71 -7.71 -3.33 -11.26
N LYS A 72 -8.16 -4.56 -11.47
CA LYS A 72 -9.36 -4.89 -12.23
C LYS A 72 -10.23 -5.87 -11.45
N SER A 73 -11.54 -5.68 -11.48
CA SER A 73 -12.46 -6.71 -11.01
C SER A 73 -12.40 -7.91 -11.94
N VAL A 74 -12.22 -9.09 -11.37
CA VAL A 74 -12.35 -10.37 -12.07
C VAL A 74 -13.61 -11.11 -11.66
N GLY A 75 -14.61 -10.40 -11.12
CA GLY A 75 -15.92 -10.94 -10.76
C GLY A 75 -15.95 -11.71 -9.43
N GLN A 76 -17.17 -11.95 -8.92
CA GLN A 76 -17.43 -12.64 -7.65
C GLN A 76 -16.71 -11.99 -6.45
N GLY A 77 -16.62 -10.65 -6.44
CA GLY A 77 -15.95 -9.90 -5.36
C GLY A 77 -14.42 -9.94 -5.41
N VAL A 78 -13.82 -10.66 -6.36
CA VAL A 78 -12.37 -10.78 -6.50
C VAL A 78 -11.82 -9.68 -7.41
N SER A 79 -10.70 -9.10 -6.98
CA SER A 79 -9.92 -8.13 -7.74
C SER A 79 -8.54 -8.70 -8.07
N GLU A 80 -8.07 -8.44 -9.29
CA GLU A 80 -6.73 -8.74 -9.77
C GLU A 80 -5.91 -7.44 -9.79
N MET A 81 -4.74 -7.44 -9.18
CA MET A 81 -3.75 -6.36 -9.25
C MET A 81 -2.55 -6.81 -10.07
N ARG A 82 -2.19 -6.03 -11.10
CA ARG A 82 -0.99 -6.30 -11.90
C ARG A 82 0.26 -5.75 -11.20
N ILE A 83 1.32 -6.56 -11.21
CA ILE A 83 2.66 -6.19 -10.74
C ILE A 83 3.60 -6.33 -11.93
N ASP A 84 4.04 -5.19 -12.45
CA ASP A 84 4.92 -5.14 -13.63
C ASP A 84 6.36 -5.44 -13.25
N TYR A 85 6.64 -6.74 -13.08
CA TYR A 85 7.96 -7.28 -12.78
C TYR A 85 8.05 -8.76 -13.18
N GLY A 86 9.20 -9.14 -13.74
CA GLY A 86 9.49 -10.52 -14.12
C GLY A 86 8.45 -11.08 -15.10
N PRO A 87 7.87 -12.26 -14.84
CA PRO A 87 6.92 -12.92 -15.75
C PRO A 87 5.52 -12.24 -15.78
N GLY A 88 5.35 -11.16 -15.02
CA GLY A 88 4.11 -10.41 -14.91
C GLY A 88 3.21 -10.97 -13.83
N TYR A 89 3.59 -10.78 -12.56
CA TYR A 89 2.83 -11.27 -11.42
C TYR A 89 1.45 -10.59 -11.31
N ARG A 90 0.46 -11.36 -10.86
CA ARG A 90 -0.93 -10.93 -10.65
C ARG A 90 -1.36 -11.31 -9.26
N LEU A 91 -1.70 -10.34 -8.43
CA LEU A 91 -2.13 -10.58 -7.05
C LEU A 91 -3.66 -10.54 -7.00
N TYR A 92 -4.28 -11.60 -6.49
CA TYR A 92 -5.72 -11.72 -6.36
C TYR A 92 -6.13 -11.50 -4.92
N PHE A 93 -7.11 -10.61 -4.70
CA PHE A 93 -7.58 -10.27 -3.37
C PHE A 93 -9.08 -9.96 -3.37
N VAL A 94 -9.70 -10.04 -2.19
CA VAL A 94 -11.04 -9.52 -1.93
C VAL A 94 -10.96 -8.36 -0.96
N ARG A 95 -11.96 -7.47 -1.02
CA ARG A 95 -12.12 -6.38 -0.06
C ARG A 95 -13.41 -6.60 0.73
N GLN A 96 -13.29 -6.72 2.05
CA GLN A 96 -14.39 -6.80 3.01
C GLN A 96 -14.34 -5.56 3.91
N GLY A 97 -15.06 -4.51 3.51
CA GLY A 97 -15.03 -3.22 4.22
C GLY A 97 -13.63 -2.57 4.20
N ARG A 98 -12.99 -2.55 5.38
CA ARG A 98 -11.60 -2.05 5.58
C ARG A 98 -10.56 -3.17 5.60
N THR A 99 -10.95 -4.42 5.41
CA THR A 99 -10.02 -5.55 5.34
C THR A 99 -9.81 -5.97 3.89
N LEU A 100 -8.55 -6.19 3.53
CA LEU A 100 -8.13 -6.74 2.25
C LEU A 100 -7.58 -8.14 2.50
N VAL A 101 -8.17 -9.16 1.89
CA VAL A 101 -7.70 -10.54 2.02
C VAL A 101 -7.00 -10.97 0.74
N ILE A 102 -5.69 -11.19 0.83
CA ILE A 102 -4.86 -11.66 -0.28
C ILE A 102 -5.04 -13.16 -0.41
N LEU A 103 -5.61 -13.58 -1.55
CA LEU A 103 -5.98 -14.96 -1.82
C LEU A 103 -4.80 -15.76 -2.37
N LEU A 104 -4.22 -15.29 -3.47
CA LEU A 104 -3.10 -15.94 -4.16
C LEU A 104 -2.40 -14.96 -5.10
N CYS A 105 -1.25 -15.38 -5.63
CA CYS A 105 -0.56 -14.65 -6.69
C CYS A 105 -0.17 -15.61 -7.82
N GLY A 106 -0.52 -15.23 -9.06
CA GLY A 106 -0.18 -15.94 -10.28
C GLY A 106 1.07 -15.35 -10.92
N GLY A 107 1.96 -16.21 -11.42
CA GLY A 107 3.22 -15.80 -12.04
C GLY A 107 3.23 -15.84 -13.57
N ASP A 108 2.22 -16.41 -14.23
CA ASP A 108 2.20 -16.60 -15.69
C ASP A 108 0.85 -16.14 -16.26
N LYS A 109 0.86 -15.53 -17.44
CA LYS A 109 -0.37 -15.14 -18.14
C LYS A 109 -1.14 -16.37 -18.63
N ARG A 110 -0.44 -17.46 -18.96
CA ARG A 110 -1.02 -18.72 -19.42
C ARG A 110 -1.87 -19.39 -18.34
N THR A 111 -1.53 -19.21 -17.07
CA THR A 111 -2.29 -19.77 -15.94
C THR A 111 -3.38 -18.84 -15.43
N GLN A 112 -3.46 -17.61 -15.94
CA GLN A 112 -4.40 -16.59 -15.47
C GLN A 112 -5.86 -17.07 -15.37
N PRO A 113 -6.44 -17.80 -16.34
CA PRO A 113 -7.82 -18.28 -16.21
C PRO A 113 -8.00 -19.26 -15.03
N ALA A 114 -7.03 -20.14 -14.82
CA ALA A 114 -7.03 -21.08 -13.70
C ALA A 114 -6.82 -20.36 -12.36
N ASP A 115 -5.93 -19.37 -12.33
CA ASP A 115 -5.67 -18.54 -11.15
C ASP A 115 -6.91 -17.74 -10.76
N ILE A 116 -7.64 -17.16 -11.73
CA ILE A 116 -8.92 -16.47 -11.49
C ILE A 116 -9.97 -17.43 -10.95
N ALA A 117 -10.12 -18.62 -11.55
CA ALA A 117 -11.07 -19.62 -11.08
C ALA A 117 -10.78 -20.04 -9.64
N LYS A 118 -9.51 -20.29 -9.32
CA LYS A 118 -9.05 -20.62 -7.96
C LYS A 118 -9.31 -19.49 -6.98
N ALA A 119 -9.00 -18.24 -7.37
CA ALA A 119 -9.24 -17.08 -6.51
C ALA A 119 -10.73 -16.90 -6.20
N ARG A 120 -11.60 -17.05 -7.20
CA ARG A 120 -13.05 -17.01 -7.00
C ARG A 120 -13.54 -18.12 -6.07
N GLN A 121 -12.97 -19.31 -6.17
CA GLN A 121 -13.31 -20.41 -5.25
C GLN A 121 -12.89 -20.08 -3.83
N MET A 122 -11.65 -19.65 -3.62
CA MET A 122 -11.15 -19.25 -2.29
C MET A 122 -11.98 -18.10 -1.70
N ALA A 123 -12.43 -17.16 -2.52
CA ALA A 123 -13.28 -16.04 -2.08
C ALA A 123 -14.64 -16.47 -1.54
N LYS A 124 -15.18 -17.61 -1.98
CA LYS A 124 -16.44 -18.17 -1.45
C LYS A 124 -16.26 -18.86 -0.10
N GLU A 125 -15.03 -19.21 0.24
CA GLU A 125 -14.66 -19.93 1.47
C GLU A 125 -14.20 -18.97 2.58
N LEU A 126 -14.17 -17.66 2.30
CA LEU A 126 -13.88 -16.59 3.25
C LEU A 126 -15.13 -16.13 3.99
#